data_AF-A0A940NKY0-F1
#
_entry.id   AF-A0A940NKY0-F1
#
_cell.length_a   1.000
_cell.length_b   1.000
_cell.length_c   1.000
_cell.angle_alpha   90.00
_cell.angle_beta   90.00
_cell.angle_gamma   90.00
#
_symmetry.space_group_name_H-M   'P 1'
#
loop_
_entity.id
_entity.type
_entity.pdbx_description
1 polymer ?
#
loop_
_entity_poly.entity_id
_entity_poly.type
_entity_poly.pdbx_seq_one_letter_code
_entity_poly.pdbx_strand_id
1 'polypeptide(L)'
;MDIDEQIGKFTAVPIQIKAATQRSFSIDRKYAKFPDLLLAYVWGIGQSETATIYALTYRESLGVGESMGWLQTDSWVEGGRHTTTAPSERLIDRLARYEVQPGTWKGRIASALRRE
;
A
#
# COMPACT_ATOMS: atom_id res chain seq x y z
N MET A 1 -33.11 24.76 12.26
CA MET A 1 -32.14 23.79 12.78
C MET A 1 -31.55 23.13 11.56
N ASP A 2 -30.35 23.55 11.17
CA ASP A 2 -29.65 22.99 10.01
C ASP A 2 -29.19 21.57 10.34
N ILE A 3 -29.50 20.64 9.44
CA ILE A 3 -29.18 19.21 9.54
C ILE A 3 -27.65 18.97 9.47
N ASP A 4 -26.89 19.99 9.08
CA ASP A 4 -25.45 19.94 8.84
C ASP A 4 -24.61 19.77 10.13
N GLU A 5 -25.12 20.15 11.31
CA GLU A 5 -24.36 20.01 12.57
C GLU A 5 -24.21 18.56 13.06
N GLN A 6 -24.94 17.61 12.47
CA GLN A 6 -24.86 16.17 12.80
C GLN A 6 -24.12 15.32 11.77
N ILE A 7 -23.48 15.94 10.77
CA ILE A 7 -22.59 15.21 9.86
C ILE A 7 -21.22 15.19 10.52
N GLY A 8 -20.88 14.08 11.20
CA GLY A 8 -19.52 13.85 11.70
C GLY A 8 -18.46 14.15 10.63
N LYS A 9 -17.30 14.63 11.04
CA LYS A 9 -16.20 15.08 10.15
C LYS A 9 -16.03 14.13 8.95
N PHE A 10 -16.28 14.63 7.73
CA PHE A 10 -16.09 13.88 6.50
C PHE A 10 -14.69 13.27 6.47
N THR A 11 -14.62 11.95 6.33
CA THR A 11 -13.38 11.18 6.36
C THR A 11 -13.26 10.41 5.05
N ALA A 12 -12.18 10.65 4.32
CA ALA A 12 -11.89 9.98 3.05
C ALA A 12 -10.50 9.32 3.09
N VAL A 13 -10.41 8.13 2.52
CA VAL A 13 -9.17 7.37 2.36
C VAL A 13 -8.83 7.32 0.88
N PRO A 14 -7.83 8.08 0.41
CA PRO A 14 -7.38 7.94 -0.96
C PRO A 14 -6.76 6.55 -1.17
N ILE A 15 -7.07 5.91 -2.29
CA ILE A 15 -6.51 4.61 -2.68
C ILE A 15 -5.78 4.77 -4.01
N GLN A 16 -4.48 4.46 -4.03
CA GLN A 16 -3.70 4.35 -5.25
C GLN A 16 -3.57 2.88 -5.61
N ILE A 17 -4.18 2.49 -6.73
CA ILE A 17 -4.09 1.13 -7.26
C ILE A 17 -2.91 1.02 -8.24
N LYS A 18 -2.17 -0.08 -8.15
CA LYS A 18 -1.09 -0.49 -9.05
C LYS A 18 -1.35 -1.94 -9.47
N ALA A 19 -1.94 -2.11 -10.64
CA ALA A 19 -2.28 -3.41 -11.19
C ALA A 19 -1.22 -3.86 -12.20
N ALA A 20 -0.81 -5.12 -12.13
CA ALA A 20 0.17 -5.71 -13.03
C ALA A 20 -0.20 -7.16 -13.37
N THR A 21 0.08 -7.56 -14.63
CA THR A 21 -0.07 -8.95 -15.08
C THR A 21 0.89 -9.87 -14.34
N GLN A 22 2.08 -9.37 -14.02
CA GLN A 22 3.08 -10.01 -13.18
C GLN A 22 3.13 -9.35 -11.80
N ARG A 23 4.07 -9.80 -10.96
CA ARG A 23 4.27 -9.23 -9.63
C ARG A 23 5.04 -7.91 -9.74
N SER A 24 4.65 -6.91 -8.96
CA SER A 24 5.44 -5.67 -8.85
C SER A 24 5.23 -4.97 -7.52
N PHE A 25 6.30 -4.46 -6.94
CA PHE A 25 6.24 -3.68 -5.71
C PHE A 25 7.13 -2.44 -5.85
N SER A 26 6.66 -1.31 -5.32
CA SER A 26 7.40 -0.04 -5.40
C SER A 26 7.10 0.83 -4.20
N ILE A 27 8.09 1.59 -3.76
CA ILE A 27 7.94 2.63 -2.73
C ILE A 27 8.46 3.92 -3.34
N ASP A 28 7.72 5.02 -3.19
CA ASP A 28 8.04 6.32 -3.79
C ASP A 28 7.75 7.43 -2.79
N ARG A 29 8.75 8.27 -2.51
CA ARG A 29 8.69 9.35 -1.52
C ARG A 29 7.57 10.35 -1.77
N LYS A 30 7.15 10.53 -3.03
CA LYS A 30 6.08 11.47 -3.38
C LYS A 30 4.77 11.13 -2.69
N TYR A 31 4.59 9.89 -2.24
CA TYR A 31 3.37 9.47 -1.57
C TYR A 31 3.28 9.93 -0.11
N ALA A 32 4.39 10.39 0.50
CA ALA A 32 4.42 10.89 1.87
C ALA A 32 3.49 12.09 2.11
N LYS A 33 3.20 12.88 1.06
CA LYS A 33 2.35 14.08 1.15
C LYS A 33 0.85 13.78 1.17
N PHE A 34 0.43 12.54 0.90
CA PHE A 34 -0.97 12.16 0.89
C PHE A 34 -1.32 11.48 2.22
N PRO A 35 -1.99 12.19 3.14
CA PRO A 35 -2.42 11.60 4.39
C PRO A 35 -3.42 10.47 4.12
N ASP A 36 -3.39 9.47 4.99
CA ASP A 36 -4.34 8.36 4.99
C ASP A 36 -4.38 7.59 3.65
N LEU A 37 -3.29 7.63 2.86
CA LEU A 37 -3.18 6.93 1.56
C LEU A 37 -2.96 5.43 1.74
N LEU A 38 -3.81 4.65 1.07
CA LEU A 38 -3.65 3.21 0.90
C LEU A 38 -3.09 2.90 -0.49
N LEU A 39 -1.96 2.20 -0.54
CA LEU A 39 -1.34 1.68 -1.74
C LEU A 39 -1.81 0.23 -1.96
N ALA A 40 -2.58 -0.02 -3.02
CA ALA A 40 -3.09 -1.33 -3.37
C ALA A 40 -2.34 -1.89 -4.58
N TYR A 41 -1.57 -2.96 -4.37
CA TYR A 41 -0.86 -3.70 -5.41
C TYR A 41 -1.69 -4.91 -5.81
N VAL A 42 -2.10 -4.98 -7.07
CA VAL A 42 -2.87 -6.10 -7.62
C VAL A 42 -1.96 -6.86 -8.58
N TRP A 43 -1.63 -8.11 -8.24
CA TRP A 43 -0.75 -8.96 -9.02
C TRP A 43 -1.57 -10.02 -9.76
N GLY A 44 -1.06 -10.50 -10.90
CA GLY A 44 -1.64 -11.65 -11.59
C GLY A 44 -2.95 -11.36 -12.33
N ILE A 45 -3.22 -10.11 -12.71
CA ILE A 45 -4.54 -9.73 -13.29
C ILE A 45 -4.91 -10.45 -14.60
N GLY A 46 -3.95 -11.10 -15.26
CA GLY A 46 -4.22 -11.93 -16.44
C GLY A 46 -4.89 -13.27 -16.12
N GLN A 47 -4.89 -13.69 -14.85
CA GLN A 47 -5.49 -14.94 -14.38
C GLN A 47 -6.21 -14.67 -13.06
N SER A 48 -7.50 -14.36 -13.13
CA SER A 48 -8.30 -13.92 -11.97
C SER A 48 -8.25 -14.88 -10.78
N GLU A 49 -8.12 -16.19 -11.02
CA GLU A 49 -8.03 -17.22 -9.98
C GLU A 49 -6.75 -17.13 -9.13
N THR A 50 -5.70 -16.51 -9.68
CA THR A 50 -4.39 -16.36 -9.02
C THR A 50 -4.10 -14.92 -8.63
N ALA A 51 -5.06 -14.02 -8.84
CA ALA A 51 -4.86 -12.60 -8.58
C ALA A 51 -4.76 -12.36 -7.07
N THR A 52 -3.70 -11.68 -6.65
CA THR A 52 -3.46 -11.34 -5.24
C THR A 52 -3.48 -9.84 -5.07
N ILE A 53 -4.10 -9.36 -3.99
CA ILE A 53 -4.13 -7.95 -3.63
C ILE A 53 -3.35 -7.77 -2.34
N TYR A 54 -2.37 -6.87 -2.34
CA TYR A 54 -1.73 -6.38 -1.12
C TYR A 54 -2.10 -4.93 -0.94
N ALA A 55 -2.54 -4.55 0.26
CA ALA A 55 -2.94 -3.17 0.54
C ALA A 55 -2.18 -2.65 1.76
N LEU A 56 -1.31 -1.66 1.56
CA LEU A 56 -0.43 -1.11 2.58
C LEU A 56 -0.64 0.40 2.69
N THR A 57 -0.59 0.94 3.90
CA THR A 57 -0.34 2.36 4.09
C THR A 57 1.06 2.73 3.59
N TYR A 58 1.30 4.02 3.37
CA TYR A 58 2.64 4.49 3.02
C TYR A 58 3.68 4.14 4.10
N ARG A 59 3.32 4.25 5.39
CA ARG A 59 4.21 3.89 6.52
C ARG A 59 4.52 2.40 6.55
N GLU A 60 3.52 1.53 6.38
CA GLU A 60 3.76 0.08 6.29
C GLU A 60 4.67 -0.26 5.10
N SER A 61 4.50 0.44 3.98
CA SER A 61 5.37 0.27 2.80
C SER A 61 6.81 0.67 3.09
N LEU A 62 7.04 1.78 3.82
CA LEU A 62 8.37 2.15 4.31
C LEU A 62 8.95 1.10 5.24
N GLY A 63 8.17 0.54 6.17
CA GLY A 63 8.62 -0.54 7.04
C GLY A 63 9.05 -1.80 6.28
N VAL A 64 8.34 -2.14 5.18
CA VAL A 64 8.79 -3.20 4.26
C VAL A 64 10.13 -2.81 3.63
N GLY A 65 10.24 -1.60 3.07
CA GLY A 65 11.48 -1.11 2.47
C GLY A 65 12.68 -1.12 3.42
N GLU A 66 12.48 -0.69 4.67
CA GLU A 66 13.49 -0.73 5.72
C GLU A 66 13.93 -2.16 6.02
N SER A 67 12.97 -3.07 6.20
CA SER A 67 13.24 -4.48 6.43
C SER A 67 13.94 -5.17 5.26
N MET A 68 13.90 -4.57 4.08
CA MET A 68 14.58 -5.04 2.87
C MET A 68 15.93 -4.34 2.63
N GLY A 69 16.32 -3.37 3.46
CA GLY A 69 17.54 -2.57 3.27
C GLY A 69 17.45 -1.58 2.11
N TRP A 70 16.24 -1.28 1.64
CA TRP A 70 16.00 -0.44 0.47
C TRP A 70 16.10 1.05 0.77
N LEU A 71 15.90 1.45 2.03
CA LEU A 71 15.89 2.87 2.39
C LEU A 71 17.31 3.45 2.53
N GLN A 72 18.33 2.63 2.36
CA GLN A 72 19.74 3.00 2.42
C GLN A 72 20.42 2.94 1.04
N THR A 73 19.73 2.48 -0.01
CA THR A 73 20.29 2.40 -1.37
C THR A 73 20.24 3.77 -2.06
N ASP A 74 21.17 4.03 -2.98
CA ASP A 74 21.20 5.28 -3.76
C ASP A 74 19.91 5.54 -4.53
N SER A 75 19.28 4.48 -5.05
CA SER A 75 17.97 4.56 -5.72
C SER A 75 16.89 5.17 -4.82
N TRP A 76 16.97 4.95 -3.51
CA TRP A 76 16.11 5.59 -2.54
C TRP A 76 16.64 6.94 -2.06
N VAL A 77 17.91 7.01 -1.66
CA VAL A 77 18.52 8.21 -1.06
C VAL A 77 18.45 9.39 -2.02
N GLU A 78 18.92 9.18 -3.25
CA GLU A 78 18.96 10.20 -4.33
C GLU A 78 17.69 10.16 -5.19
N GLY A 79 17.26 8.96 -5.59
CA GLY A 79 16.14 8.81 -6.53
C GLY A 79 14.75 8.89 -5.90
N GLY A 80 14.66 8.78 -4.57
CA GLY A 80 13.39 8.82 -3.84
C GLY A 80 12.42 7.67 -4.16
N ARG A 81 12.87 6.63 -4.88
CA ARG A 81 12.01 5.52 -5.32
C ARG A 81 12.78 4.23 -5.45
N HIS A 82 12.19 3.15 -4.94
CA HIS A 82 12.63 1.79 -5.25
C HIS A 82 11.49 0.98 -5.86
N THR A 83 11.81 0.07 -6.79
CA THR A 83 10.82 -0.75 -7.50
C THR A 83 11.44 -2.08 -7.86
N THR A 84 10.65 -3.16 -7.76
CA THR A 84 11.01 -4.48 -8.28
C THR A 84 9.81 -5.10 -9.01
N THR A 85 10.09 -5.80 -10.10
CA THR A 85 9.13 -6.65 -10.83
C THR A 85 9.38 -8.15 -10.61
N ALA A 86 10.42 -8.48 -9.83
CA ALA A 86 10.77 -9.83 -9.43
C ALA A 86 10.92 -9.85 -7.90
N PRO A 87 9.81 -9.76 -7.15
CA PRO A 87 9.86 -9.77 -5.68
C PRO A 87 10.44 -11.11 -5.19
N SER A 88 11.46 -11.03 -4.34
CA SER A 88 12.07 -12.20 -3.69
C SER A 88 11.14 -12.83 -2.67
N GLU A 89 11.42 -14.08 -2.25
CA GLU A 89 10.69 -14.76 -1.18
C GLU A 89 10.63 -13.91 0.09
N ARG A 90 11.77 -13.35 0.51
CA ARG A 90 11.84 -12.44 1.65
C ARG A 90 10.87 -11.25 1.53
N LEU A 91 10.71 -10.67 0.33
CA LEU A 91 9.75 -9.59 0.14
C LEU A 91 8.31 -10.09 0.24
N ILE A 92 8.02 -11.25 -0.35
CA ILE A 92 6.69 -11.88 -0.29
C ILE A 92 6.31 -12.16 1.16
N ASP A 93 7.22 -12.71 1.98
CA ASP A 93 6.98 -12.98 3.40
C ASP A 93 6.64 -11.70 4.18
N ARG A 94 7.30 -10.59 3.85
CA ARG A 94 7.01 -9.28 4.48
C ARG A 94 5.66 -8.71 4.02
N LEU A 95 5.25 -9.01 2.80
CA LEU A 95 3.97 -8.56 2.24
C LEU A 95 2.78 -9.41 2.70
N ALA A 96 2.98 -10.68 3.02
CA ALA A 96 1.92 -11.65 3.35
C ALA A 96 0.91 -11.13 4.38
N ARG A 97 1.37 -10.41 5.40
CA ARG A 97 0.50 -9.83 6.44
C ARG A 97 -0.44 -8.71 5.95
N TYR A 98 -0.22 -8.19 4.75
CA TYR A 98 -1.00 -7.12 4.13
C TYR A 98 -1.84 -7.63 2.95
N GLU A 99 -1.87 -8.95 2.74
CA GLU A 99 -2.73 -9.57 1.75
C GLU A 99 -4.20 -9.32 2.09
N VAL A 100 -4.96 -8.93 1.09
CA VAL A 100 -6.41 -8.69 1.20
C VAL A 100 -7.12 -9.98 0.85
N GLN A 101 -7.71 -10.59 1.86
CA GLN A 101 -8.61 -11.73 1.72
C GLN A 101 -10.05 -11.26 1.51
N PRO A 102 -10.94 -12.11 0.98
CA PRO A 102 -12.37 -11.84 0.93
C PRO A 102 -12.88 -11.35 2.30
N GLY A 103 -13.55 -10.20 2.30
CA GLY A 103 -14.11 -9.59 3.51
C GLY A 103 -13.15 -8.72 4.35
N THR A 104 -11.83 -8.73 4.12
CA THR A 104 -10.88 -7.96 4.95
C THR A 104 -10.60 -6.55 4.45
N TRP A 105 -11.06 -6.21 3.23
CA TRP A 105 -10.82 -4.93 2.57
C TRP A 105 -11.20 -3.71 3.43
N LYS A 106 -12.38 -3.75 4.07
CA LYS A 106 -12.84 -2.66 4.96
C LYS A 106 -11.86 -2.42 6.12
N GLY A 107 -11.26 -3.49 6.65
CA GLY A 107 -10.25 -3.40 7.70
C GLY A 107 -8.96 -2.72 7.23
N ARG A 108 -8.56 -2.93 5.96
CA ARG A 108 -7.41 -2.27 5.34
C ARG A 108 -7.67 -0.80 5.03
N ILE A 109 -8.88 -0.44 4.61
CA ILE A 109 -9.27 0.98 4.50
C ILE A 109 -9.20 1.64 5.87
N ALA A 110 -9.78 1.00 6.90
CA ALA A 110 -9.76 1.54 8.26
C ALA A 110 -8.35 1.67 8.84
N SER A 111 -7.39 0.81 8.46
CA SER A 111 -6.01 0.94 8.91
C SER A 111 -5.31 2.20 8.41
N ALA A 112 -5.73 2.74 7.26
CA ALA A 112 -5.18 4.00 6.76
C ALA A 112 -5.61 5.22 7.57
N LEU A 113 -6.72 5.12 8.33
CA LEU A 113 -7.25 6.20 9.17
C LEU A 113 -6.68 6.22 10.59
N ARG A 114 -6.02 5.14 11.03
CA ARG A 114 -5.42 5.05 12.37
C ARG A 114 -4.12 5.85 12.41
N ARG A 115 -4.19 7.05 12.97
CA ARG A 115 -3.03 7.90 13.28
C ARG A 115 -2.46 7.44 14.63
N GLU A 116 -1.35 6.71 14.59
CA GLU A 116 -0.51 6.41 15.77
C GLU A 116 0.90 6.99 15.58
#